data_AF-A0A8S8Y894-F1
#
_entry.id   AF-A0A8S8Y894-F1
#
_cell.length_a   1.000
_cell.length_b   1.000
_cell.length_c   1.000
_cell.angle_alpha   90.00
_cell.angle_beta   90.00
_cell.angle_gamma   90.00
#
_symmetry.space_group_name_H-M   'P 1'
#
loop_
_entity.id
_entity.type
_entity.pdbx_description
1 polymer ?
#
loop_
_entity_poly.entity_id
_entity_poly.type
_entity_poly.pdbx_seq_one_letter_code
_entity_poly.pdbx_strand_id
1 'polypeptide(L)'
;MEETGSLLDALSASVEEFIAPRAVAGDDQRHVADDDGTCIVLLDGRGSYDPQDQIATWSWCDDRGQELADVAQVKLKLPSAVIDSNCGWSTGRVRGPRMRWSCPSSMAQPHEGGQPRRVMALREPWIDHFFVGPLQMRCSVVTDPVSGDTIIIDGGDEPQRIIDWVDGFEGPGPNWTTGPDNAAVAEERGLPNRRVVALVNTHAHFDHSGFIPVLREHYGVEWYLHPDDDFLQTLAQASGRRYGLSLPEPAEADCAFEAGKRTLLERSN
;
A
#
# COMPACT_ATOMS: atom_id res chain seq x y z
N MET A 1 -18.36 -47.29 -10.97
CA MET A 1 -19.15 -46.58 -9.94
C MET A 1 -18.13 -46.16 -8.91
N GLU A 2 -17.46 -45.04 -9.20
CA GLU A 2 -16.37 -44.47 -8.42
C GLU A 2 -16.62 -42.97 -8.34
N GLU A 3 -16.50 -42.44 -7.13
CA GLU A 3 -16.90 -41.10 -6.70
C GLU A 3 -16.15 -40.02 -7.48
N THR A 4 -16.85 -39.35 -8.39
CA THR A 4 -16.45 -38.04 -8.92
C THR A 4 -16.88 -36.97 -7.93
N GLY A 5 -16.15 -36.83 -6.82
CA GLY A 5 -16.13 -35.59 -6.03
C GLY A 5 -15.53 -34.50 -6.90
N SER A 6 -16.37 -33.57 -7.35
CA SER A 6 -16.02 -32.66 -8.44
C SER A 6 -15.12 -31.52 -7.96
N LEU A 7 -14.27 -31.03 -8.86
CA LEU A 7 -13.51 -29.78 -8.72
C LEU A 7 -14.40 -28.58 -8.35
N LEU A 8 -15.71 -28.66 -8.59
CA LEU A 8 -16.69 -27.63 -8.20
C LEU A 8 -16.95 -27.61 -6.69
N ASP A 9 -16.78 -28.73 -5.96
CA ASP A 9 -16.87 -28.71 -4.50
C ASP A 9 -15.68 -27.94 -3.89
N ALA A 10 -14.49 -28.05 -4.51
CA ALA A 10 -13.30 -27.29 -4.14
C ALA A 10 -13.36 -25.80 -4.55
N LEU A 11 -14.13 -25.46 -5.59
CA LEU A 11 -14.35 -24.07 -6.05
C LEU A 11 -15.55 -23.40 -5.37
N SER A 12 -16.49 -24.19 -4.82
CA SER A 12 -17.58 -23.70 -3.95
C SER A 12 -17.16 -23.53 -2.50
N ALA A 13 -16.01 -24.08 -2.11
CA ALA A 13 -15.37 -23.72 -0.87
C ALA A 13 -15.06 -22.22 -0.94
N SER A 14 -15.70 -21.45 -0.07
CA SER A 14 -15.43 -20.03 0.11
C SER A 14 -13.92 -19.83 0.18
N VAL A 15 -13.33 -19.27 -0.88
CA VAL A 15 -11.97 -18.75 -0.80
C VAL A 15 -12.09 -17.55 0.10
N GLU A 16 -11.86 -17.76 1.40
CA GLU A 16 -11.75 -16.70 2.37
C GLU A 16 -10.62 -15.78 1.89
N GLU A 17 -10.99 -14.62 1.37
CA GLU A 17 -10.09 -13.58 0.89
C GLU A 17 -9.00 -13.37 1.94
N PHE A 18 -7.74 -13.68 1.62
CA PHE A 18 -6.62 -13.57 2.56
C PHE A 18 -6.39 -12.09 2.90
N ILE A 19 -6.93 -11.65 4.02
CA ILE A 19 -6.73 -10.35 4.64
C ILE A 19 -5.57 -10.51 5.63
N ALA A 20 -4.43 -9.90 5.30
CA ALA A 20 -3.26 -9.95 6.18
C ALA A 20 -3.60 -9.33 7.56
N PRO A 21 -3.16 -9.96 8.67
CA PRO A 21 -3.38 -9.42 10.00
C PRO A 21 -2.66 -8.09 10.19
N ARG A 22 -3.31 -7.14 10.85
CA ARG A 22 -2.75 -5.83 11.21
C ARG A 22 -2.30 -5.85 12.66
N ALA A 23 -0.99 -5.81 12.88
CA ALA A 23 -0.43 -5.63 14.22
C ALA A 23 -0.74 -4.24 14.77
N VAL A 24 -1.26 -4.15 16.00
CA VAL A 24 -1.52 -2.90 16.72
C VAL A 24 -0.91 -3.03 18.12
N ALA A 25 0.07 -2.19 18.44
CA ALA A 25 0.83 -2.25 19.69
C ALA A 25 0.20 -1.48 20.87
N GLY A 26 -0.95 -0.82 20.64
CA GLY A 26 -1.53 0.15 21.55
C GLY A 26 -0.98 1.57 21.34
N ASP A 27 -1.45 2.51 22.17
CA ASP A 27 -1.01 3.91 22.15
C ASP A 27 0.38 4.08 22.77
N ASP A 28 1.04 5.20 22.47
CA ASP A 28 2.28 5.61 23.14
C ASP A 28 2.07 5.73 24.66
N GLN A 29 2.95 5.11 25.43
CA GLN A 29 2.86 5.08 26.89
C GLN A 29 3.95 5.93 27.54
N ARG A 30 3.61 6.56 28.67
CA ARG A 30 4.57 7.24 29.55
C ARG A 30 4.47 6.66 30.95
N HIS A 31 5.60 6.23 31.51
CA HIS A 31 5.69 5.62 32.83
C HIS A 31 6.75 6.32 33.67
N VAL A 32 6.54 6.37 34.98
CA VAL A 32 7.52 6.86 35.96
C VAL A 32 8.27 5.64 36.51
N ALA A 33 9.59 5.76 36.66
CA ALA A 33 10.40 4.70 37.24
C ALA A 33 10.26 4.67 38.77
N ASP A 34 10.28 3.47 39.33
CA ASP A 34 10.36 3.22 40.76
C ASP A 34 11.75 3.56 41.31
N ASP A 35 11.90 3.56 42.64
CA ASP A 35 13.15 3.89 43.35
C ASP A 35 14.33 2.98 42.98
N ASP A 36 14.07 1.80 42.41
CA ASP A 36 15.10 0.87 41.91
C ASP A 36 15.60 1.20 40.48
N GLY A 37 15.12 2.32 39.91
CA GLY A 37 15.50 2.76 38.58
C GLY A 37 14.92 1.86 37.50
N THR A 38 13.70 1.34 37.68
CA THR A 38 13.00 0.57 36.65
C THR A 38 11.53 0.97 36.56
N CYS A 39 10.88 0.73 35.43
CA CYS A 39 9.44 0.88 35.29
C CYS A 39 8.82 -0.38 34.69
N ILE A 40 7.58 -0.68 35.08
CA ILE A 40 6.81 -1.77 34.49
C ILE A 40 5.95 -1.21 33.36
N VAL A 41 6.19 -1.68 32.14
CA VAL A 41 5.39 -1.33 30.97
C VAL A 41 4.50 -2.52 30.60
N LEU A 42 3.20 -2.27 30.38
CA LEU A 42 2.29 -3.25 29.82
C LEU A 42 2.24 -3.07 28.30
N LEU A 43 2.75 -4.03 27.56
CA LEU A 43 2.59 -4.10 26.13
C LEU A 43 1.32 -4.88 25.82
N ASP A 44 0.42 -4.31 25.03
CA ASP A 44 -0.90 -4.89 24.73
C ASP A 44 -1.18 -4.90 23.23
N GLY A 45 -0.99 -6.07 22.63
CA GLY A 45 -1.21 -6.33 21.23
C GLY A 45 -2.62 -6.80 20.90
N ARG A 46 -3.54 -6.86 21.87
CA ARG A 46 -4.92 -7.38 21.66
C ARG A 46 -5.77 -6.51 20.73
N GLY A 47 -5.34 -5.27 20.47
CA GLY A 47 -5.93 -4.44 19.42
C GLY A 47 -5.54 -4.85 18.00
N SER A 48 -4.64 -5.84 17.86
CA SER A 48 -4.27 -6.39 16.54
C SER A 48 -5.50 -7.00 15.89
N TYR A 49 -5.66 -6.75 14.60
CA TYR A 49 -6.85 -7.10 13.84
C TYR A 49 -6.51 -8.21 12.87
N ASP A 50 -7.19 -9.35 13.02
CA ASP A 50 -7.14 -10.45 12.07
C ASP A 50 -8.56 -10.94 11.82
N PRO A 51 -9.17 -10.58 10.68
CA PRO A 51 -10.52 -10.98 10.37
C PRO A 51 -10.66 -12.48 10.06
N GLN A 52 -9.54 -13.20 9.94
CA GLN A 52 -9.50 -14.63 9.60
C GLN A 52 -8.79 -15.48 10.66
N ASP A 53 -8.48 -14.89 11.82
CA ASP A 53 -7.90 -15.60 12.98
C ASP A 53 -6.61 -16.42 12.65
N GLN A 54 -5.78 -15.87 11.78
CA GLN A 54 -4.51 -16.43 11.28
C GLN A 54 -3.29 -16.09 12.15
N ILE A 55 -3.44 -15.26 13.19
CA ILE A 55 -2.35 -14.92 14.11
C ILE A 55 -1.89 -16.20 14.84
N ALA A 56 -0.74 -16.73 14.44
CA ALA A 56 -0.14 -17.89 15.08
C ALA A 56 0.56 -17.50 16.40
N THR A 57 1.31 -16.41 16.40
CA THR A 57 2.06 -15.91 17.57
C THR A 57 2.22 -14.39 17.51
N TRP A 58 2.38 -13.77 18.68
CA TRP A 58 2.88 -12.41 18.80
C TRP A 58 4.40 -12.47 18.96
N SER A 59 5.13 -11.42 18.59
CA SER A 59 6.55 -11.31 18.92
C SER A 59 6.88 -9.85 19.16
N TRP A 60 7.19 -9.51 20.41
CA TRP A 60 7.67 -8.20 20.83
C TRP A 60 9.18 -8.18 20.68
N CYS A 61 9.74 -7.20 19.98
CA CYS A 61 11.18 -7.09 19.79
C CYS A 61 11.73 -5.76 20.29
N ASP A 62 12.96 -5.77 20.80
CA ASP A 62 13.71 -4.55 21.06
C ASP A 62 14.21 -3.88 19.75
N ASP A 63 14.97 -2.79 19.88
CA ASP A 63 15.50 -2.04 18.74
C ASP A 63 16.61 -2.78 17.97
N ARG A 64 17.16 -3.84 18.55
CA ARG A 64 18.14 -4.75 17.94
C ARG A 64 17.48 -5.97 17.29
N GLY A 65 16.15 -6.10 17.39
CA GLY A 65 15.40 -7.22 16.86
C GLY A 65 15.44 -8.48 17.73
N GLN A 66 15.92 -8.38 18.98
CA GLN A 66 15.86 -9.46 19.94
C GLN A 66 14.42 -9.63 20.45
N GLU A 67 13.90 -10.85 20.43
CA GLU A 67 12.57 -11.16 20.95
C GLU A 67 12.56 -11.04 22.48
N LEU A 68 11.59 -10.27 22.98
CA LEU A 68 11.34 -9.99 24.39
C LEU A 68 10.19 -10.83 24.95
N ALA A 69 9.19 -11.14 24.12
CA ALA A 69 8.03 -11.97 24.48
C ALA A 69 7.25 -12.41 23.23
N ASP A 70 6.52 -13.52 23.35
CA ASP A 70 5.74 -14.15 22.27
C ASP A 70 4.22 -14.17 22.51
N VAL A 71 3.75 -13.45 23.53
CA VAL A 71 2.35 -13.40 23.96
C VAL A 71 1.66 -12.07 23.59
N ALA A 72 0.34 -12.09 23.42
CA ALA A 72 -0.47 -10.92 23.07
C ALA A 72 -0.36 -9.76 24.06
N GLN A 73 -0.15 -10.07 25.34
CA GLN A 73 0.10 -9.09 26.39
C GLN A 73 1.29 -9.51 27.23
N VAL A 74 2.22 -8.60 27.47
CA VAL A 74 3.37 -8.83 28.36
C VAL A 74 3.62 -7.62 29.24
N LYS A 75 3.92 -7.87 30.52
CA LYS A 75 4.48 -6.86 31.42
C LYS A 75 6.00 -6.98 31.39
N LEU A 76 6.69 -5.94 30.95
CA LEU A 76 8.15 -5.88 30.93
C LEU A 76 8.63 -4.93 32.01
N LYS A 77 9.66 -5.34 32.75
CA LYS A 77 10.39 -4.47 33.67
C LYS A 77 11.58 -3.87 32.90
N LEU A 78 11.54 -2.58 32.64
CA LEU A 78 12.54 -1.87 31.85
C LEU A 78 13.36 -0.93 32.75
N PRO A 79 14.69 -0.85 32.61
CA PRO A 79 15.52 0.07 33.39
C PRO A 79 15.29 1.53 32.99
N SER A 80 15.41 2.44 33.95
CA SER A 80 15.30 3.88 33.77
C SER A 80 16.58 4.42 33.14
N ALA A 81 16.53 4.69 31.84
CA ALA A 81 17.57 5.41 31.10
C ALA A 81 16.95 5.94 29.79
N VAL A 82 16.90 7.23 29.44
CA VAL A 82 17.32 8.51 30.03
C VAL A 82 16.46 9.62 29.37
N ILE A 83 15.99 10.62 30.13
CA ILE A 83 15.48 11.89 29.57
C ILE A 83 16.71 12.80 29.31
N ASP A 84 16.85 13.31 28.10
CA ASP A 84 17.74 14.44 27.76
C ASP A 84 16.91 15.69 27.47
N SER A 85 17.46 16.85 27.82
CA SER A 85 16.84 18.18 27.80
C SER A 85 16.75 18.85 26.42
N ASN A 86 16.80 18.10 25.32
CA ASN A 86 16.82 18.62 23.94
C ASN A 86 15.83 17.96 22.95
N CYS A 87 14.81 17.24 23.43
CA CYS A 87 13.66 16.78 22.61
C CYS A 87 14.01 15.91 21.37
N GLY A 88 15.15 15.19 21.37
CA GLY A 88 15.53 14.24 20.32
C GLY A 88 15.69 12.82 20.87
N TRP A 89 14.92 11.85 20.35
CA TRP A 89 14.92 10.46 20.87
C TRP A 89 15.89 9.54 20.12
N SER A 90 16.85 8.97 20.86
CA SER A 90 17.53 7.69 20.59
C SER A 90 18.06 7.18 21.94
N THR A 91 17.98 5.94 22.40
CA THR A 91 17.80 4.59 21.82
C THR A 91 16.93 3.75 22.78
N GLY A 92 16.43 2.59 22.33
CA GLY A 92 15.48 1.75 23.09
C GLY A 92 14.05 1.80 22.56
N ARG A 93 13.85 1.74 21.23
CA ARG A 93 12.51 1.47 20.68
C ARG A 93 12.19 -0.01 20.89
N VAL A 94 11.25 -0.32 21.78
CA VAL A 94 10.46 -1.53 21.57
C VAL A 94 9.61 -1.25 20.34
N ARG A 95 9.93 -1.89 19.20
CA ARG A 95 9.05 -1.83 18.04
C ARG A 95 7.82 -2.68 18.37
N GLY A 96 6.66 -2.19 17.97
CA GLY A 96 5.41 -2.96 18.03
C GLY A 96 5.58 -4.35 17.39
N PRO A 97 4.67 -5.30 17.70
CA PRO A 97 4.93 -6.70 17.48
C PRO A 97 5.16 -7.03 16.00
N ARG A 98 6.13 -7.90 15.72
CA ARG A 98 6.31 -8.52 14.39
C ARG A 98 5.59 -9.86 14.38
N MET A 99 4.70 -10.08 13.42
CA MET A 99 4.00 -11.35 13.25
C MET A 99 4.78 -12.26 12.30
N ARG A 100 4.79 -13.56 12.58
CA ARG A 100 5.42 -14.60 11.75
C ARG A 100 4.33 -15.59 11.33
N TRP A 101 4.17 -15.84 10.03
CA TRP A 101 3.23 -16.83 9.49
C TRP A 101 3.89 -17.72 8.42
N SER A 102 3.39 -18.95 8.27
CA SER A 102 3.95 -19.97 7.37
C SER A 102 3.20 -20.02 6.04
N CYS A 103 3.94 -19.99 4.93
CA CYS A 103 3.45 -20.21 3.57
C CYS A 103 3.68 -21.69 3.17
N PRO A 104 2.71 -22.43 2.61
CA PRO A 104 2.94 -23.80 2.17
C PRO A 104 3.71 -23.82 0.84
N SER A 105 4.88 -24.47 0.85
CA SER A 105 5.65 -24.76 -0.36
C SER A 105 5.23 -26.11 -0.94
N SER A 106 4.85 -26.18 -2.22
CA SER A 106 5.02 -27.42 -2.99
C SER A 106 5.26 -27.16 -4.47
N MET A 107 6.17 -27.96 -5.02
CA MET A 107 6.86 -27.90 -6.30
C MET A 107 5.99 -28.15 -7.54
N ALA A 108 6.37 -27.55 -8.67
CA ALA A 108 6.64 -28.27 -9.92
C ALA A 108 7.39 -27.36 -10.93
N GLN A 109 8.53 -27.84 -11.44
CA GLN A 109 9.14 -27.43 -12.73
C GLN A 109 8.72 -28.49 -13.78
N PRO A 110 8.59 -28.20 -15.09
CA PRO A 110 9.77 -28.03 -15.95
C PRO A 110 9.63 -27.14 -17.22
N HIS A 111 10.79 -27.04 -17.89
CA HIS A 111 11.10 -26.70 -19.29
C HIS A 111 11.59 -25.29 -19.67
N GLU A 112 12.74 -25.36 -20.35
CA GLU A 112 13.67 -24.31 -20.80
C GLU A 112 13.14 -23.53 -22.02
N GLY A 113 13.43 -22.24 -22.06
CA GLY A 113 13.31 -21.43 -23.28
C GLY A 113 13.10 -19.94 -23.00
N GLY A 114 14.18 -19.22 -22.69
CA GLY A 114 14.19 -17.76 -22.46
C GLY A 114 14.16 -17.42 -20.97
N GLN A 115 15.17 -16.74 -20.45
CA GLN A 115 15.17 -16.28 -19.05
C GLN A 115 14.04 -15.24 -18.90
N PRO A 116 12.93 -15.54 -18.20
CA PRO A 116 11.99 -14.50 -17.85
C PRO A 116 12.70 -13.57 -16.87
N ARG A 117 12.67 -12.25 -17.13
CA ARG A 117 13.10 -11.26 -16.13
C ARG A 117 12.44 -11.62 -14.81
N ARG A 118 13.23 -11.89 -13.79
CA ARG A 118 12.73 -12.27 -12.47
C ARG A 118 11.98 -11.08 -11.89
N VAL A 119 10.65 -11.10 -12.01
CA VAL A 119 9.75 -10.10 -11.44
C VAL A 119 9.88 -10.21 -9.92
N MET A 120 10.71 -9.35 -9.34
CA MET A 120 10.83 -9.22 -7.89
C MET A 120 9.67 -8.35 -7.42
N ALA A 121 8.92 -8.81 -6.42
CA ALA A 121 7.92 -7.96 -5.75
C ALA A 121 8.61 -6.71 -5.18
N LEU A 122 7.95 -5.55 -5.28
CA LEU A 122 8.43 -4.29 -4.70
C LEU A 122 8.68 -4.49 -3.21
N ARG A 123 9.91 -4.20 -2.76
CA ARG A 123 10.27 -4.20 -1.36
C ARG A 123 10.32 -2.74 -0.93
N GLU A 124 9.36 -2.33 -0.09
CA GLU A 124 9.23 -0.96 0.43
C GLU A 124 8.90 0.09 -0.66
N PRO A 125 7.71 0.01 -1.27
CA PRO A 125 7.29 1.02 -2.24
C PRO A 125 7.15 2.41 -1.59
N TRP A 126 7.50 3.44 -2.35
CA TRP A 126 7.10 4.82 -2.04
C TRP A 126 5.64 4.97 -2.43
N ILE A 127 4.79 5.24 -1.43
CA ILE A 127 3.35 5.42 -1.59
C ILE A 127 2.97 6.84 -1.18
N ASP A 128 2.28 7.54 -2.08
CA ASP A 128 1.59 8.80 -1.80
C ASP A 128 0.08 8.59 -1.85
N HIS A 129 -0.66 9.22 -0.93
CA HIS A 129 -2.12 9.25 -0.94
C HIS A 129 -2.62 10.69 -1.09
N PHE A 130 -3.47 10.91 -2.08
CA PHE A 130 -4.18 12.15 -2.33
C PHE A 130 -5.65 11.91 -2.08
N PHE A 131 -6.25 12.69 -1.18
CA PHE A 131 -7.69 12.83 -1.15
C PHE A 131 -8.07 13.92 -2.13
N VAL A 132 -8.81 13.53 -3.16
CA VAL A 132 -9.14 14.38 -4.30
C VAL A 132 -10.65 14.58 -4.41
N GLY A 133 -11.01 15.77 -4.87
CA GLY A 133 -12.37 16.08 -5.26
C GLY A 133 -13.35 16.17 -4.08
N PRO A 134 -14.65 16.42 -4.38
CA PRO A 134 -15.67 16.67 -3.38
C PRO A 134 -16.00 15.44 -2.51
N LEU A 135 -15.72 14.23 -3.01
CA LEU A 135 -15.95 12.98 -2.28
C LEU A 135 -14.75 12.53 -1.45
N GLN A 136 -13.62 13.26 -1.51
CA GLN A 136 -12.39 12.92 -0.80
C GLN A 136 -11.95 11.48 -1.11
N MET A 137 -12.11 11.08 -2.38
CA MET A 137 -11.70 9.78 -2.88
C MET A 137 -10.16 9.68 -2.82
N ARG A 138 -9.63 8.51 -2.46
CA ARG A 138 -8.19 8.27 -2.36
C ARG A 138 -7.55 7.86 -3.69
N CYS A 139 -6.88 8.81 -4.33
CA CYS A 139 -5.89 8.51 -5.35
C CYS A 139 -4.58 8.03 -4.68
N SER A 140 -3.99 6.95 -5.18
CA SER A 140 -2.71 6.42 -4.68
C SER A 140 -1.65 6.44 -5.76
N VAL A 141 -0.50 7.03 -5.48
CA VAL A 141 0.66 6.98 -6.38
C VAL A 141 1.69 6.04 -5.77
N VAL A 142 2.12 5.05 -6.54
CA VAL A 142 3.06 4.02 -6.07
C VAL A 142 4.29 4.07 -6.95
N THR A 143 5.44 4.33 -6.35
CA THR A 143 6.75 4.45 -7.00
C THR A 143 7.67 3.34 -6.50
N ASP A 144 8.35 2.68 -7.44
CA ASP A 144 9.53 1.88 -7.14
C ASP A 144 10.71 2.81 -6.85
N PRO A 145 11.22 2.87 -5.60
CA PRO A 145 12.31 3.78 -5.25
C PRO A 145 13.63 3.42 -5.93
N VAL A 146 13.77 2.22 -6.51
CA VAL A 146 14.98 1.78 -7.21
C VAL A 146 15.00 2.29 -8.65
N SER A 147 13.89 2.12 -9.38
CA SER A 147 13.82 2.44 -10.81
C SER A 147 13.19 3.81 -11.12
N GLY A 148 12.40 4.36 -10.20
CA GLY A 148 11.56 5.53 -10.41
C GLY A 148 10.24 5.22 -11.13
N ASP A 149 10.02 3.97 -11.57
CA ASP A 149 8.79 3.58 -12.24
C ASP A 149 7.60 3.76 -11.29
N THR A 150 6.59 4.47 -11.77
CA THR A 150 5.50 4.98 -10.97
C THR A 150 4.17 4.64 -11.63
N ILE A 151 3.19 4.23 -10.82
CA ILE A 151 1.81 4.06 -11.26
C ILE A 151 0.90 5.00 -10.48
N ILE A 152 -0.15 5.46 -11.14
CA ILE A 152 -1.21 6.25 -10.51
C ILE A 152 -2.47 5.38 -10.48
N ILE A 153 -3.00 5.16 -9.27
CA ILE A 153 -4.18 4.37 -9.01
C ILE A 153 -5.32 5.33 -8.64
N ASP A 154 -6.42 5.26 -9.38
CA ASP A 154 -7.62 6.06 -9.14
C ASP A 154 -7.38 7.58 -9.18
N GLY A 155 -6.75 8.08 -10.25
CA GLY A 155 -6.52 9.51 -10.49
C GLY A 155 -7.77 10.27 -10.95
N GLY A 156 -8.86 10.18 -10.18
CA GLY A 156 -10.19 10.58 -10.62
C GLY A 156 -10.53 12.07 -10.55
N ASP A 157 -9.75 12.89 -9.82
CA ASP A 157 -9.92 14.34 -9.68
C ASP A 157 -8.58 15.02 -9.31
N GLU A 158 -8.54 16.36 -9.35
CA GLU A 158 -7.36 17.20 -9.08
C GLU A 158 -6.07 16.81 -9.86
N PRO A 159 -6.14 16.55 -11.19
CA PRO A 159 -5.00 16.02 -11.94
C PRO A 159 -3.75 16.91 -11.88
N GLN A 160 -3.92 18.25 -11.87
CA GLN A 160 -2.77 19.17 -11.81
C GLN A 160 -1.99 19.05 -10.51
N ARG A 161 -2.68 18.87 -9.37
CA ARG A 161 -2.02 18.69 -8.06
C ARG A 161 -1.20 17.39 -8.05
N ILE A 162 -1.73 16.33 -8.67
CA ILE A 162 -1.02 15.06 -8.80
C ILE A 162 0.21 15.25 -9.69
N ILE A 163 0.05 15.87 -10.86
CA ILE A 163 1.13 16.14 -11.83
C ILE A 163 2.25 16.97 -11.19
N ASP A 164 1.92 18.12 -10.61
CA ASP A 164 2.89 19.04 -9.99
C ASP A 164 3.75 18.32 -8.94
N TRP A 165 3.11 17.49 -8.11
CA TRP A 165 3.82 16.71 -7.12
C TRP A 165 4.68 15.63 -7.76
N VAL A 166 4.09 14.80 -8.63
CA VAL A 166 4.77 13.64 -9.24
C VAL A 166 6.01 14.08 -10.03
N ASP A 167 5.89 15.15 -10.80
CA ASP A 167 6.92 15.61 -11.74
C ASP A 167 8.00 16.45 -11.04
N GLY A 168 7.66 17.20 -10.00
CA GLY A 168 8.57 18.22 -9.44
C GLY A 168 8.54 18.44 -7.92
N PHE A 169 7.73 17.70 -7.16
CA PHE A 169 7.43 18.01 -5.75
C PHE A 169 6.81 19.40 -5.56
N GLU A 170 6.03 19.85 -6.54
CA GLU A 170 5.39 21.15 -6.51
C GLU A 170 3.95 21.07 -5.98
N GLY A 171 3.41 22.25 -5.66
CA GLY A 171 2.04 22.39 -5.21
C GLY A 171 1.79 21.87 -3.78
N PRO A 172 0.51 21.63 -3.43
CA PRO A 172 0.12 21.20 -2.08
C PRO A 172 0.59 19.80 -1.68
N GLY A 173 1.01 18.97 -2.64
CA GLY A 173 1.44 17.60 -2.41
C GLY A 173 0.34 16.66 -1.92
N PRO A 174 0.70 15.42 -1.52
CA PRO A 174 -0.21 14.41 -1.02
C PRO A 174 -0.66 14.71 0.41
N ASN A 175 -1.78 14.10 0.81
CA ASN A 175 -2.25 14.14 2.19
C ASN A 175 -1.40 13.24 3.11
N TRP A 176 -0.74 12.23 2.55
CA TRP A 176 0.14 11.31 3.27
C TRP A 176 1.17 10.68 2.33
N THR A 177 2.38 10.43 2.82
CA THR A 177 3.47 9.81 2.04
C THR A 177 4.36 8.91 2.89
N THR A 178 4.86 7.80 2.32
CA THR A 178 6.02 7.04 2.86
C THR A 178 7.37 7.53 2.31
N GLY A 179 7.34 8.36 1.27
CA GLY A 179 8.50 8.86 0.56
C GLY A 179 9.07 10.15 1.12
N PRO A 180 9.86 10.88 0.31
CA PRO A 180 10.29 12.25 0.62
C PRO A 180 9.10 13.22 0.57
N ASP A 181 9.14 14.23 1.44
CA ASP A 181 8.14 15.30 1.53
C ASP A 181 8.51 16.55 0.71
N ASN A 182 9.65 16.54 0.03
CA ASN A 182 10.09 17.57 -0.93
C ASN A 182 11.29 17.07 -1.76
N ALA A 183 11.66 17.84 -2.79
CA ALA A 183 12.75 17.53 -3.70
C ALA A 183 14.12 17.42 -3.01
N ALA A 184 14.41 18.26 -2.01
CA ALA A 184 15.70 18.22 -1.31
C ALA A 184 15.90 16.91 -0.52
N VAL A 185 14.84 16.42 0.13
CA VAL A 185 14.86 15.12 0.83
C VAL A 185 14.96 13.97 -0.17
N ALA A 186 14.36 14.09 -1.36
CA ALA A 186 14.50 13.09 -2.42
C ALA A 186 15.96 13.00 -2.92
N GLU A 187 16.59 14.16 -3.14
CA GLU A 187 17.99 14.27 -3.56
C GLU A 187 18.95 13.73 -2.49
N GLU A 188 18.75 14.09 -1.22
CA GLU A 188 19.56 13.59 -0.09
C GLU A 188 19.50 12.05 0.00
N ARG A 189 18.32 11.47 -0.24
CA ARG A 189 18.11 10.01 -0.27
C ARG A 189 18.62 9.34 -1.55
N GLY A 190 19.07 10.12 -2.55
CA GLY A 190 19.51 9.61 -3.84
C GLY A 190 18.41 8.91 -4.63
N LEU A 191 17.15 9.35 -4.47
CA LEU A 191 16.02 8.76 -5.17
C LEU A 191 16.01 9.19 -6.65
N PRO A 192 15.66 8.28 -7.58
CA PRO A 192 15.52 8.63 -8.98
C PRO A 192 14.30 9.54 -9.20
N ASN A 193 14.32 10.28 -10.30
CA ASN A 193 13.11 10.97 -10.77
C ASN A 193 12.00 9.97 -11.03
N ARG A 194 10.79 10.34 -10.67
CA ARG A 194 9.61 9.53 -10.94
C ARG A 194 9.29 9.54 -12.43
N ARG A 195 8.91 8.38 -12.95
CA ARG A 195 8.42 8.19 -14.30
C ARG A 195 7.12 7.40 -14.23
N VAL A 196 6.01 8.04 -14.59
CA VAL A 196 4.73 7.33 -14.69
C VAL A 196 4.80 6.36 -15.86
N VAL A 197 4.45 5.09 -15.63
CA VAL A 197 4.47 4.02 -16.63
C VAL A 197 3.09 3.44 -16.93
N ALA A 198 2.12 3.63 -16.03
CA ALA A 198 0.75 3.18 -16.25
C ALA A 198 -0.23 3.97 -15.36
N LEU A 199 -1.46 4.09 -15.85
CA LEU A 199 -2.62 4.50 -15.05
C LEU A 199 -3.45 3.26 -14.75
N VAL A 200 -3.99 3.18 -13.53
CA VAL A 200 -4.74 2.03 -13.05
C VAL A 200 -6.00 2.51 -12.37
N ASN A 201 -7.12 1.85 -12.62
CA ASN A 201 -8.32 2.03 -11.84
C ASN A 201 -8.75 0.75 -11.14
N THR A 202 -9.26 0.91 -9.92
CA THR A 202 -9.94 -0.17 -9.19
C THR A 202 -11.31 -0.45 -9.79
N HIS A 203 -12.02 0.61 -10.19
CA HIS A 203 -13.29 0.61 -10.92
C HIS A 203 -13.48 2.01 -11.55
N ALA A 204 -14.52 2.20 -12.38
CA ALA A 204 -14.62 3.41 -13.22
C ALA A 204 -15.76 4.38 -12.88
N HIS A 205 -16.11 4.53 -11.59
CA HIS A 205 -16.91 5.68 -11.16
C HIS A 205 -16.16 7.01 -11.37
N PHE A 206 -16.91 8.10 -11.53
CA PHE A 206 -16.36 9.40 -11.90
C PHE A 206 -15.30 9.94 -10.93
N ASP A 207 -15.41 9.64 -9.64
CA ASP A 207 -14.50 10.05 -8.59
C ASP A 207 -13.19 9.26 -8.58
N HIS A 208 -13.13 8.13 -9.30
CA HIS A 208 -11.94 7.30 -9.50
C HIS A 208 -11.32 7.48 -10.90
N SER A 209 -12.15 7.64 -11.94
CA SER A 209 -11.70 7.64 -13.35
C SER A 209 -11.91 8.96 -14.09
N GLY A 210 -12.64 9.92 -13.50
CA GLY A 210 -13.15 11.09 -14.21
C GLY A 210 -12.08 11.94 -14.91
N PHE A 211 -10.92 12.10 -14.29
CA PHE A 211 -9.79 12.86 -14.84
C PHE A 211 -8.63 12.01 -15.37
N ILE A 212 -8.81 10.69 -15.47
CA ILE A 212 -7.83 9.80 -16.13
C ILE A 212 -7.51 10.24 -17.57
N PRO A 213 -8.47 10.72 -18.40
CA PRO A 213 -8.14 11.21 -19.73
C PRO A 213 -7.07 12.32 -19.72
N VAL A 214 -7.08 13.20 -18.72
CA VAL A 214 -6.09 14.29 -18.58
C VAL A 214 -4.72 13.73 -18.18
N LEU A 215 -4.68 12.82 -17.21
CA LEU A 215 -3.43 12.17 -16.80
C LEU A 215 -2.84 11.33 -17.95
N ARG A 216 -3.69 10.66 -18.73
CA ARG A 216 -3.30 9.87 -19.90
C ARG A 216 -2.69 10.75 -20.99
N GLU A 217 -3.31 11.90 -21.27
CA GLU A 217 -2.78 12.88 -22.23
C GLU A 217 -1.43 13.45 -21.77
N HIS A 218 -1.29 13.80 -20.48
CA HIS A 218 -0.05 14.35 -19.93
C HIS A 218 1.12 13.35 -19.95
N TYR A 219 0.89 12.13 -19.49
CA TYR A 219 1.96 11.13 -19.35
C TYR A 219 2.19 10.27 -20.60
N GLY A 220 1.21 10.16 -21.51
CA GLY A 220 1.31 9.35 -22.71
C GLY A 220 1.46 7.85 -22.42
N VAL A 221 0.83 7.36 -21.34
CA VAL A 221 0.92 5.97 -20.87
C VAL A 221 -0.40 5.24 -21.05
N GLU A 222 -0.33 3.90 -21.03
CA GLU A 222 -1.51 3.04 -21.08
C GLU A 222 -2.34 3.14 -19.79
N TRP A 223 -3.66 3.09 -19.97
CA TRP A 223 -4.62 2.99 -18.89
C TRP A 223 -5.22 1.59 -18.78
N TYR A 224 -5.18 1.03 -17.57
CA TYR A 224 -5.64 -0.30 -17.25
C TYR A 224 -6.91 -0.27 -16.38
N LEU A 225 -7.93 -1.01 -16.81
CA LEU A 225 -9.23 -1.12 -16.13
C LEU A 225 -9.81 -2.54 -16.30
N HIS A 226 -10.65 -2.99 -15.37
CA HIS A 226 -11.38 -4.25 -15.56
C HIS A 226 -12.52 -4.07 -16.59
N PRO A 227 -12.70 -4.98 -17.57
CA PRO A 227 -13.72 -4.82 -18.63
C PRO A 227 -15.16 -4.65 -18.12
N ASP A 228 -15.49 -5.25 -16.98
CA ASP A 228 -16.82 -5.11 -16.38
C ASP A 228 -17.13 -3.67 -15.93
N ASP A 229 -16.12 -2.81 -15.80
CA ASP A 229 -16.27 -1.42 -15.40
C ASP A 229 -16.25 -0.43 -16.58
N ASP A 230 -15.97 -0.87 -17.81
CA ASP A 230 -15.88 0.01 -18.99
C ASP A 230 -17.14 0.87 -19.17
N PHE A 231 -18.32 0.30 -18.89
CA PHE A 231 -19.59 1.01 -19.02
C PHE A 231 -19.74 2.16 -18.01
N LEU A 232 -19.19 2.04 -16.80
CA LEU A 232 -19.32 3.08 -15.76
C LEU A 232 -18.64 4.37 -16.19
N GLN A 233 -17.59 4.23 -16.98
CA GLN A 233 -16.84 5.37 -17.45
C GLN A 233 -17.65 6.22 -18.43
N THR A 234 -18.49 5.60 -19.26
CA THR A 234 -19.44 6.31 -20.14
C THR A 234 -20.46 7.16 -19.34
N LEU A 235 -20.66 6.86 -18.06
CA LEU A 235 -21.57 7.57 -17.14
C LEU A 235 -20.83 8.64 -16.31
N ALA A 236 -19.52 8.77 -16.43
CA ALA A 236 -18.70 9.62 -15.56
C ALA A 236 -19.13 11.08 -15.60
N GLN A 237 -19.23 11.69 -16.79
CA GLN A 237 -19.65 13.09 -16.95
C GLN A 237 -21.04 13.35 -16.35
N ALA A 238 -22.01 12.47 -16.61
CA ALA A 238 -23.37 12.60 -16.09
C ALA A 238 -23.41 12.53 -14.55
N SER A 239 -22.57 11.68 -13.97
CA SER A 239 -22.45 11.51 -12.52
C SER A 239 -21.71 12.69 -11.88
N GLY A 240 -20.58 13.12 -12.44
CA GLY A 240 -19.78 14.25 -11.95
C GLY A 240 -20.52 15.59 -11.96
N ARG A 241 -21.40 15.82 -12.95
CA ARG A 241 -22.26 17.02 -12.99
C ARG A 241 -23.15 17.17 -11.75
N ARG A 242 -23.54 16.06 -11.11
CA ARG A 242 -24.34 16.09 -9.86
C ARG A 242 -23.56 16.69 -8.68
N TYR A 243 -22.24 16.70 -8.78
CA TYR A 243 -21.31 17.23 -7.79
C TYR A 243 -20.66 18.55 -8.26
N GLY A 244 -21.17 19.16 -9.33
CA GLY A 244 -20.66 20.42 -9.87
C GLY A 244 -19.35 20.30 -10.65
N LEU A 245 -18.93 19.09 -11.03
CA LEU A 245 -17.70 18.85 -11.78
C LEU A 245 -17.94 18.94 -13.30
N SER A 246 -16.95 19.48 -14.00
CA SER A 246 -16.85 19.44 -15.47
C SER A 246 -15.72 18.49 -15.85
N LEU A 247 -16.09 17.23 -16.11
CA LEU A 247 -15.14 16.18 -16.45
C LEU A 247 -14.80 16.21 -17.96
N PRO A 248 -13.60 15.75 -18.37
CA PRO A 248 -13.21 15.60 -19.77
C PRO A 248 -14.12 14.61 -20.51
N GLU A 249 -13.93 14.51 -21.83
CA GLU A 249 -14.55 13.44 -22.60
C GLU A 249 -14.07 12.07 -22.07
N PRO A 250 -14.98 11.13 -21.85
CA PRO A 250 -14.60 9.82 -21.35
C PRO A 250 -13.70 9.08 -22.37
N ALA A 251 -12.52 8.63 -21.93
CA ALA A 251 -11.63 7.73 -22.67
C ALA A 251 -12.04 6.24 -22.57
N GLU A 252 -11.59 5.40 -23.49
CA GLU A 252 -11.65 3.94 -23.36
C GLU A 252 -10.34 3.43 -22.74
N ALA A 253 -10.41 2.37 -21.94
CA ALA A 253 -9.24 1.74 -21.36
C ALA A 253 -8.40 1.07 -22.47
N ASP A 254 -7.07 1.23 -22.39
CA ASP A 254 -6.15 0.66 -23.37
C ASP A 254 -5.94 -0.84 -23.12
N CYS A 255 -5.98 -1.24 -21.84
CA CYS A 255 -5.66 -2.59 -21.40
C CYS A 255 -6.68 -3.11 -20.37
N ALA A 256 -7.07 -4.38 -20.53
CA ALA A 256 -7.97 -5.06 -19.60
C ALA A 256 -7.20 -5.68 -18.42
N PHE A 257 -7.68 -5.49 -17.20
CA PHE A 257 -7.35 -6.37 -16.08
C PHE A 257 -8.17 -7.66 -16.16
N GLU A 258 -7.52 -8.79 -15.88
CA GLU A 258 -8.16 -10.09 -15.74
C GLU A 258 -8.07 -10.55 -14.28
N ALA A 259 -9.20 -10.92 -13.69
CA ALA A 259 -9.25 -11.41 -12.32
C ALA A 259 -8.28 -12.60 -12.11
N GLY A 260 -7.46 -12.51 -11.06
CA GLY A 260 -6.49 -13.54 -10.70
C GLY A 260 -5.21 -13.58 -11.56
N LYS A 261 -5.07 -12.71 -12.56
CA LYS A 261 -3.88 -12.63 -13.41
C LYS A 261 -2.89 -11.60 -12.88
N ARG A 262 -1.60 -11.93 -13.00
CA ARG A 262 -0.52 -10.95 -12.77
C ARG A 262 -0.29 -10.18 -14.06
N THR A 263 -0.48 -8.86 -14.02
CA THR A 263 -0.17 -7.95 -15.12
C THR A 263 1.18 -7.31 -14.88
N LEU A 264 2.03 -7.30 -15.91
CA LEU A 264 3.27 -6.54 -15.91
C LEU A 264 2.99 -5.17 -16.52
N LEU A 265 3.27 -4.13 -15.74
CA LEU A 265 3.15 -2.75 -16.19
C LEU A 265 4.55 -2.34 -16.68
N GLU A 266 4.75 -2.39 -17.99
CA GLU A 266 6.04 -2.13 -18.62
C GLU A 266 6.10 -0.72 -19.19
N ARG A 267 7.32 -0.26 -19.43
CA ARG A 267 7.58 1.02 -20.07
C ARG A 267 7.15 0.93 -21.53
N SER A 268 6.30 1.85 -21.99
CA SER A 268 6.13 2.10 -23.42
C SER A 268 7.48 2.51 -24.01
N ASN A 269 7.89 1.85 -25.11
CA ASN A 269 9.14 2.10 -25.84
C ASN A 269 9.17 3.47 -26.50
#